data_AF-A0A970HUG5-F1
#
_entry.id   AF-A0A970HUG5-F1
#
_cell.length_a   1.000
_cell.length_b   1.000
_cell.length_c   1.000
_cell.angle_alpha   90.00
_cell.angle_beta   90.00
_cell.angle_gamma   90.00
#
_symmetry.space_group_name_H-M   'P 1'
#
loop_
_entity.id
_entity.type
_entity.pdbx_description
1 polymer ?
#
loop_
_entity_poly.entity_id
_entity_poly.type
_entity_poly.pdbx_seq_one_letter_code
_entity_poly.pdbx_strand_id
1 'polypeptide(L)'
;MVAGKKWSFLVAGLLAVVMTGCFAVRVTTVSGVVLTSTGKPLADAVVTIDGKKVTTDKNGAFTVQDVREGKRSVRIDIDGQAITRQVEVKEGLAPLEIVLDPMNWARGKSYVYNIEPHENYPDPDGKMTDGVRASTSWSDTAWVGHNRENYREITVDLGSVRPIRELRTAFLQSAGVGVGFPSEVIWYVSADGENWEEVGTIQLKSADYPNPGIAPADVEELDVEARYVRLYFTVSVWVFLDEIEIWG
;
A
#
# COMPACT_ATOMS: atom_id res chain seq x y z
N MET A 1 51.09 49.14 55.24
CA MET A 1 50.18 48.08 54.75
C MET A 1 49.47 48.62 53.52
N VAL A 2 49.55 47.85 52.44
CA VAL A 2 48.78 47.89 51.18
C VAL A 2 49.04 49.02 50.18
N ALA A 3 49.42 48.56 48.98
CA ALA A 3 49.72 49.26 47.75
C ALA A 3 48.47 49.60 46.94
N GLY A 4 48.53 50.65 46.11
CA GLY A 4 47.53 50.97 45.10
C GLY A 4 48.18 51.19 43.73
N LYS A 5 48.37 50.11 42.97
CA LYS A 5 48.75 50.16 41.54
C LYS A 5 47.51 50.55 40.73
N LYS A 6 47.59 51.63 39.93
CA LYS A 6 46.59 51.94 38.90
C LYS A 6 46.84 51.05 37.68
N TRP A 7 45.87 50.22 37.32
CA TRP A 7 45.83 49.50 36.04
C TRP A 7 44.92 50.26 35.07
N SER A 8 45.51 50.70 33.96
CA SER A 8 44.77 51.19 32.80
C SER A 8 44.22 49.99 32.03
N PHE A 9 42.90 49.83 32.00
CA PHE A 9 42.24 48.84 31.15
C PHE A 9 42.14 49.42 29.73
N LEU A 10 42.88 48.85 28.79
CA LEU A 10 42.58 48.98 27.36
C LEU A 10 41.39 48.07 27.05
N VAL A 11 40.23 48.68 26.79
CA VAL A 11 39.07 47.98 26.23
C VAL A 11 39.40 47.70 24.77
N ALA A 12 39.82 46.48 24.46
CA ALA A 12 39.88 45.99 23.09
C ALA A 12 38.44 45.78 22.61
N GLY A 13 37.91 46.73 21.84
CA GLY A 13 36.64 46.55 21.13
C GLY A 13 36.81 45.45 20.09
N LEU A 14 36.35 44.24 20.42
CA LEU A 14 36.18 43.17 19.44
C LEU A 14 35.02 43.56 18.53
N LEU A 15 35.34 44.13 17.36
CA LEU A 15 34.36 44.33 16.31
C LEU A 15 33.96 42.94 15.80
N ALA A 16 32.85 42.41 16.32
CA ALA A 16 32.22 41.23 15.74
C ALA A 16 31.67 41.64 14.37
N VAL A 17 32.44 41.40 13.31
CA VAL A 17 31.93 41.42 11.95
C VAL A 17 31.00 40.22 11.84
N VAL A 18 29.70 40.45 12.04
CA VAL A 18 28.67 39.49 11.63
C VAL A 18 28.69 39.52 10.11
N MET A 19 29.50 38.65 9.51
CA MET A 19 29.38 38.32 8.10
C MET A 19 28.03 37.62 7.94
N THR A 20 26.97 38.38 7.67
CA THR A 20 25.73 37.86 7.09
C THR A 20 26.07 37.35 5.69
N GLY A 21 26.73 36.19 5.63
CA GLY A 21 26.87 35.42 4.41
C GLY A 21 25.47 34.97 4.00
N CYS A 22 24.87 35.68 3.05
CA CYS A 22 23.73 35.18 2.32
C CYS A 22 24.23 34.02 1.46
N PHE A 23 24.27 32.80 2.02
CA PHE A 23 24.52 31.61 1.23
C PHE A 23 23.32 31.42 0.31
N ALA A 24 23.47 31.78 -0.97
CA ALA A 24 22.45 31.51 -1.97
C ALA A 24 22.18 30.00 -1.99
N VAL A 25 20.93 29.62 -1.72
CA VAL A 25 20.51 28.23 -1.80
C VAL A 25 20.57 27.83 -3.27
N ARG A 26 21.46 26.88 -3.60
CA ARG A 26 21.53 26.33 -4.94
C ARG A 26 20.31 25.45 -5.21
N VAL A 27 19.75 25.59 -6.40
CA VAL A 27 18.60 24.81 -6.86
C VAL A 27 18.86 24.26 -8.25
N THR A 28 18.25 23.13 -8.57
CA THR A 28 18.34 22.45 -9.87
C THR A 28 17.02 21.75 -10.21
N THR A 29 16.91 21.24 -11.43
CA THR A 29 15.83 20.35 -11.85
C THR A 29 16.14 18.91 -11.46
N VAL A 30 15.12 18.20 -10.96
CA VAL A 30 15.15 16.74 -10.76
C VAL A 30 14.11 16.13 -11.69
N SER A 31 14.53 15.24 -12.57
CA SER A 31 13.65 14.45 -13.44
C SER A 31 13.84 12.97 -13.17
N GLY A 32 12.90 12.15 -13.60
CA GLY A 32 13.02 10.70 -13.48
C GLY A 32 11.78 9.96 -13.94
N VAL A 33 11.77 8.67 -13.65
CA VAL A 33 10.65 7.77 -13.83
C VAL A 33 10.34 7.05 -12.52
N VAL A 34 9.06 6.83 -12.24
CA VAL A 34 8.58 5.92 -11.20
C VAL A 34 8.11 4.64 -11.86
N LEU A 35 8.60 3.52 -11.36
CA LEU A 35 8.29 2.18 -11.85
C LEU A 35 7.64 1.35 -10.74
N THR A 36 6.74 0.46 -11.12
CA THR A 36 6.20 -0.59 -10.25
C THR A 36 7.30 -1.57 -9.85
N SER A 37 7.00 -2.48 -8.93
CA SER A 37 7.91 -3.54 -8.50
C SER A 37 8.41 -4.44 -9.65
N THR A 38 7.65 -4.48 -10.75
CA THR A 38 7.94 -5.25 -11.96
C THR A 38 8.71 -4.45 -13.02
N GLY A 39 9.10 -3.21 -12.72
CA GLY A 39 9.77 -2.31 -13.67
C GLY A 39 8.84 -1.66 -14.71
N LYS A 40 7.51 -1.80 -14.57
CA LYS A 40 6.56 -1.12 -15.48
C LYS A 40 6.37 0.34 -15.07
N PRO A 41 6.12 1.26 -16.00
CA PRO A 41 5.85 2.66 -15.65
C PRO A 41 4.63 2.83 -14.75
N LEU A 42 4.75 3.67 -13.72
CA LEU A 42 3.65 3.99 -12.80
C LEU A 42 3.08 5.38 -13.10
N ALA A 43 1.93 5.42 -13.75
CA ALA A 43 1.17 6.65 -13.98
C ALA A 43 0.46 7.13 -12.72
N ASP A 44 0.13 8.43 -12.71
CA ASP A 44 -0.72 9.09 -11.71
C ASP A 44 -0.18 9.13 -10.27
N ALA A 45 1.09 8.74 -10.07
CA ALA A 45 1.76 8.86 -8.79
C ALA A 45 2.17 10.31 -8.52
N VAL A 46 1.87 10.80 -7.32
CA VAL A 46 2.25 12.14 -6.87
C VAL A 46 3.66 12.11 -6.29
N VAL A 47 4.62 12.68 -7.02
CA VAL A 47 5.99 12.88 -6.58
C VAL A 47 6.11 14.22 -5.87
N THR A 48 6.57 14.19 -4.62
CA THR A 48 6.79 15.37 -3.78
C THR A 48 8.27 15.50 -3.41
N ILE A 49 8.88 16.63 -3.77
CA ILE A 49 10.27 16.98 -3.40
C ILE A 49 10.30 18.43 -2.93
N ASP A 50 10.87 18.68 -1.74
CA ASP A 50 10.93 20.05 -1.19
C ASP A 50 9.55 20.75 -1.13
N GLY A 51 8.48 19.99 -0.88
CA GLY A 51 7.10 20.48 -0.84
C GLY A 51 6.47 20.74 -2.21
N LYS A 52 7.24 20.67 -3.31
CA LYS A 52 6.71 20.75 -4.67
C LYS A 52 6.13 19.41 -5.07
N LYS A 53 4.95 19.43 -5.70
CA LYS A 53 4.21 18.23 -6.12
C LYS A 53 4.09 18.21 -7.64
N VAL A 54 4.34 17.05 -8.23
CA VAL A 54 4.08 16.75 -9.65
C VAL A 54 3.47 15.35 -9.75
N THR A 55 2.69 15.11 -10.79
CA THR A 55 2.10 13.79 -11.06
C THR A 55 2.86 13.12 -12.20
N THR A 56 3.12 11.82 -12.08
CA THR A 56 3.76 11.06 -13.14
C THR A 56 2.86 10.93 -14.37
N ASP A 57 3.44 10.99 -15.56
CA ASP A 57 2.70 10.75 -16.79
C ASP A 57 2.46 9.24 -17.04
N LYS A 58 1.85 8.91 -18.19
CA LYS A 58 1.61 7.51 -18.60
C LYS A 58 2.88 6.64 -18.74
N ASN A 59 4.04 7.27 -18.86
CA ASN A 59 5.35 6.62 -18.93
C ASN A 59 6.06 6.67 -17.56
N GLY A 60 5.34 6.98 -16.48
CA GLY A 60 5.88 7.11 -15.14
C GLY A 60 6.80 8.32 -14.96
N ALA A 61 6.92 9.19 -15.97
CA ALA A 61 7.91 10.25 -15.98
C ALA A 61 7.46 11.45 -15.14
N PHE A 62 8.41 12.07 -14.45
CA PHE A 62 8.19 13.29 -13.68
C PHE A 62 9.34 14.28 -13.84
N THR A 63 9.07 15.57 -13.59
CA THR A 63 10.10 16.62 -13.54
C THR A 63 9.71 17.67 -12.51
N VAL A 64 10.58 17.91 -11.53
CA VAL A 64 10.43 18.93 -10.49
C VAL A 64 11.53 19.97 -10.65
N GLN A 65 11.13 21.22 -10.86
CA GLN A 65 12.06 22.35 -10.99
C GLN A 65 12.39 22.98 -9.62
N ASP A 66 13.47 23.75 -9.58
CA ASP A 66 13.92 24.54 -8.42
C ASP A 66 14.11 23.72 -7.13
N VAL A 67 14.51 22.46 -7.22
CA VAL A 67 14.79 21.59 -6.06
C VAL A 67 16.13 21.98 -5.45
N ARG A 68 16.20 22.12 -4.13
CA ARG A 68 17.45 22.52 -3.46
C ARG A 68 18.49 21.42 -3.56
N GLU A 69 19.74 21.79 -3.83
CA GLU A 69 20.87 20.87 -3.80
C GLU A 69 21.09 20.28 -2.38
N GLY A 70 21.76 19.13 -2.33
CA GLY A 70 22.00 18.35 -1.12
C GLY A 70 21.03 17.16 -0.97
N LYS A 71 21.06 16.52 0.19
CA LYS A 71 20.13 15.42 0.53
C LYS A 71 18.69 15.90 0.58
N ARG A 72 17.82 15.27 -0.21
CA ARG A 72 16.37 15.54 -0.28
C ARG A 72 15.56 14.27 -0.11
N SER A 73 14.39 14.43 0.50
CA SER A 73 13.36 13.39 0.53
C SER A 73 12.49 13.50 -0.71
N VAL A 74 12.40 12.40 -1.45
CA VAL A 74 11.44 12.21 -2.54
C VAL A 74 10.33 11.32 -2.00
N ARG A 75 9.12 11.88 -1.85
CA ARG A 75 7.92 11.11 -1.48
C ARG A 75 7.13 10.79 -2.74
N ILE A 76 6.78 9.53 -2.92
CA ILE A 76 5.92 9.04 -4.00
C ILE A 76 4.64 8.58 -3.32
N ASP A 77 3.50 9.11 -3.75
CA ASP A 77 2.18 8.78 -3.21
C ASP A 77 1.28 8.30 -4.35
N ILE A 78 0.74 7.10 -4.25
CA ILE A 78 -0.21 6.53 -5.20
C ILE A 78 -1.39 5.97 -4.41
N ASP A 79 -2.60 6.42 -4.72
CA ASP A 79 -3.84 6.01 -4.06
C ASP A 79 -3.79 6.08 -2.52
N GLY A 80 -3.11 7.10 -1.97
CA GLY A 80 -2.96 7.31 -0.53
C GLY A 80 -1.87 6.45 0.14
N GLN A 81 -1.21 5.58 -0.62
CA GLN A 81 -0.07 4.80 -0.16
C GLN A 81 1.22 5.52 -0.57
N ALA A 82 2.09 5.78 0.40
CA ALA A 82 3.27 6.60 0.15
C ALA A 82 4.59 5.97 0.59
N ILE A 83 5.58 6.11 -0.27
CA ILE A 83 6.97 5.68 -0.07
C ILE A 83 7.85 6.92 -0.07
N THR A 84 8.90 6.93 0.75
CA THR A 84 9.89 8.03 0.77
C THR A 84 11.30 7.50 0.57
N ARG A 85 12.06 8.12 -0.32
CA ARG A 85 13.48 7.82 -0.60
C ARG A 85 14.34 9.06 -0.34
N GLN A 86 15.59 8.85 0.07
CA GLN A 86 16.59 9.91 0.18
C GLN A 86 17.42 9.94 -1.10
N VAL A 87 17.59 11.13 -1.69
CA VAL A 87 18.36 11.34 -2.92
C VAL A 87 19.33 12.51 -2.71
N GLU A 88 20.56 12.36 -3.19
CA GLU A 88 21.53 13.46 -3.25
C GLU A 88 21.27 14.29 -4.52
N VAL A 89 20.74 15.51 -4.35
CA VAL A 89 20.43 16.41 -5.46
C VAL A 89 21.61 17.33 -5.74
N LYS A 90 22.01 17.40 -7.01
CA LYS A 90 23.08 18.28 -7.49
C LYS A 90 22.82 18.69 -8.94
N GLU A 91 23.37 19.81 -9.36
CA GLU A 91 23.41 20.18 -10.77
C GLU A 91 23.91 19.03 -11.65
N GLY A 92 23.24 18.78 -12.79
CA GLY A 92 23.58 17.71 -13.72
C GLY A 92 23.30 16.29 -13.22
N LEU A 93 22.50 16.12 -12.16
CA LEU A 93 22.02 14.80 -11.72
C LEU A 93 21.32 14.08 -12.89
N ALA A 94 21.74 12.83 -13.14
CA ALA A 94 21.07 11.97 -14.11
C ALA A 94 19.61 11.71 -13.70
N PRO A 95 18.70 11.46 -14.66
CA PRO A 95 17.32 11.15 -14.32
C PRO A 95 17.22 10.00 -13.30
N LEU A 96 16.37 10.18 -12.30
CA LEU A 96 16.13 9.18 -11.28
C LEU A 96 15.33 8.01 -11.86
N GLU A 97 15.68 6.80 -11.43
CA GLU A 97 14.87 5.61 -11.62
C GLU A 97 14.40 5.15 -10.24
N ILE A 98 13.09 5.25 -9.99
CA ILE A 98 12.50 4.94 -8.69
C ILE A 98 11.61 3.72 -8.86
N VAL A 99 12.12 2.55 -8.52
CA VAL A 99 11.36 1.30 -8.46
C VAL A 99 10.69 1.19 -7.09
N LEU A 100 9.36 1.01 -7.07
CA LEU A 100 8.61 0.78 -5.84
C LEU A 100 8.71 -0.68 -5.40
N ASP A 101 8.68 -0.90 -4.09
CA ASP A 101 8.43 -2.24 -3.54
C ASP A 101 6.96 -2.62 -3.83
N PRO A 102 6.59 -3.92 -3.87
CA PRO A 102 5.21 -4.34 -4.11
C PRO A 102 4.22 -3.67 -3.15
N MET A 103 3.06 -3.28 -3.67
CA MET A 103 2.01 -2.56 -2.93
C MET A 103 0.71 -3.36 -2.93
N ASN A 104 -0.07 -3.27 -1.86
CA ASN A 104 -1.43 -3.82 -1.83
C ASN A 104 -2.38 -2.85 -2.52
N TRP A 105 -2.70 -3.09 -3.79
CA TRP A 105 -3.64 -2.28 -4.57
C TRP A 105 -5.06 -2.29 -4.02
N ALA A 106 -5.46 -3.32 -3.27
CA ALA A 106 -6.78 -3.41 -2.67
C ALA A 106 -6.98 -2.42 -1.51
N ARG A 107 -5.90 -1.98 -0.85
CA ARG A 107 -5.94 -1.18 0.37
C ARG A 107 -6.87 0.04 0.25
N GLY A 108 -7.95 0.06 1.04
CA GLY A 108 -8.95 1.13 1.08
C GLY A 108 -9.79 1.28 -0.19
N LYS A 109 -9.79 0.27 -1.08
CA LYS A 109 -10.61 0.28 -2.29
C LYS A 109 -12.03 -0.20 -2.01
N SER A 110 -12.95 0.25 -2.85
CA SER A 110 -14.33 -0.23 -2.82
C SER A 110 -14.43 -1.63 -3.40
N TYR A 111 -15.40 -2.38 -2.89
CA TYR A 111 -15.80 -3.66 -3.42
C TYR A 111 -17.31 -3.84 -3.29
N VAL A 112 -17.83 -4.84 -3.99
CA VAL A 112 -19.25 -5.21 -3.95
C VAL A 112 -19.41 -6.70 -3.71
N TYR A 113 -20.45 -7.04 -2.96
CA TYR A 113 -20.91 -8.41 -2.80
C TYR A 113 -22.00 -8.72 -3.83
N ASN A 114 -22.06 -9.96 -4.31
CA ASN A 114 -23.28 -10.43 -4.97
C ASN A 114 -24.42 -10.66 -3.96
N ILE A 115 -24.07 -11.04 -2.72
CA ILE A 115 -24.98 -11.24 -1.59
C ILE A 115 -24.26 -10.74 -0.34
N GLU A 116 -24.87 -9.77 0.36
CA GLU A 116 -24.33 -9.15 1.56
C GLU A 116 -23.97 -10.16 2.67
N PRO A 117 -23.00 -9.84 3.54
CA PRO A 117 -22.70 -10.64 4.71
C PRO A 117 -23.89 -10.66 5.69
N HIS A 118 -23.89 -11.69 6.54
CA HIS A 118 -24.97 -11.88 7.50
C HIS A 118 -24.90 -10.79 8.59
N GLU A 119 -26.06 -10.27 9.01
CA GLU A 119 -26.17 -9.14 9.98
C GLU A 119 -25.43 -9.35 11.32
N ASN A 120 -25.35 -10.59 11.81
CA ASN A 120 -24.61 -10.97 13.02
C ASN A 120 -23.08 -10.84 12.90
N TYR A 121 -22.53 -10.92 11.68
CA TYR A 121 -21.10 -10.82 11.42
C TYR A 121 -20.88 -9.91 10.20
N PRO A 122 -21.26 -8.63 10.33
CA PRO A 122 -21.36 -7.72 9.20
C PRO A 122 -19.99 -7.16 8.81
N ASP A 123 -20.00 -6.44 7.70
CA ASP A 123 -18.86 -5.71 7.15
C ASP A 123 -19.06 -4.17 7.21
N PRO A 124 -19.10 -3.56 8.42
CA PRO A 124 -19.11 -2.12 8.53
C PRO A 124 -17.77 -1.53 8.06
N ASP A 125 -17.84 -0.38 7.40
CA ASP A 125 -16.69 0.45 7.03
C ASP A 125 -15.67 -0.21 6.07
N GLY A 126 -16.01 -1.35 5.47
CA GLY A 126 -15.25 -1.94 4.38
C GLY A 126 -14.02 -2.76 4.84
N LYS A 127 -14.21 -3.71 5.76
CA LYS A 127 -13.15 -4.53 6.38
C LYS A 127 -12.34 -5.39 5.42
N MET A 128 -12.89 -5.80 4.28
CA MET A 128 -12.15 -6.62 3.31
C MET A 128 -10.94 -5.91 2.69
N THR A 129 -10.73 -4.61 2.92
CA THR A 129 -9.56 -3.89 2.39
C THR A 129 -8.94 -2.92 3.40
N ASP A 130 -9.26 -3.09 4.68
CA ASP A 130 -8.81 -2.19 5.76
C ASP A 130 -7.44 -2.60 6.35
N GLY A 131 -6.87 -3.71 5.86
CA GLY A 131 -5.66 -4.42 6.28
C GLY A 131 -5.59 -4.76 7.74
N VAL A 132 -6.75 -5.06 8.34
CA VAL A 132 -6.87 -5.70 9.63
C VAL A 132 -7.08 -7.18 9.41
N ARG A 133 -6.11 -7.99 9.84
CA ARG A 133 -6.24 -9.45 9.87
C ARG A 133 -6.88 -9.90 11.17
N ALA A 134 -7.82 -10.84 11.07
CA ALA A 134 -8.50 -11.41 12.21
C ALA A 134 -7.64 -12.47 12.92
N SER A 135 -7.85 -12.64 14.22
CA SER A 135 -7.24 -13.72 15.01
C SER A 135 -7.96 -15.05 14.81
N THR A 136 -7.43 -16.13 15.40
CA THR A 136 -8.08 -17.46 15.39
C THR A 136 -9.36 -17.53 16.24
N SER A 137 -9.77 -16.44 16.89
CA SER A 137 -11.04 -16.36 17.62
C SER A 137 -12.19 -16.10 16.64
N TRP A 138 -13.23 -16.92 16.68
CA TRP A 138 -14.44 -16.72 15.86
C TRP A 138 -15.21 -15.44 16.19
N SER A 139 -15.02 -14.90 17.39
CA SER A 139 -15.65 -13.66 17.85
C SER A 139 -14.83 -12.41 17.57
N ASP A 140 -13.69 -12.54 16.88
CA ASP A 140 -12.92 -11.39 16.42
C ASP A 140 -13.76 -10.57 15.45
N THR A 141 -13.89 -9.27 15.72
CA THR A 141 -14.74 -8.38 14.94
C THR A 141 -14.20 -8.11 13.54
N ALA A 142 -12.94 -8.44 13.25
CA ALA A 142 -12.38 -8.35 11.90
C ALA A 142 -12.97 -9.43 10.96
N TRP A 143 -13.54 -10.51 11.48
CA TRP A 143 -14.23 -11.49 10.63
C TRP A 143 -15.53 -10.93 10.04
N VAL A 144 -15.74 -11.25 8.76
CA VAL A 144 -17.02 -11.08 8.07
C VAL A 144 -17.61 -12.45 7.78
N GLY A 145 -18.89 -12.64 8.11
CA GLY A 145 -19.53 -13.95 8.09
C GLY A 145 -20.62 -14.07 7.03
N HIS A 146 -20.57 -15.16 6.27
CA HIS A 146 -21.59 -15.55 5.31
C HIS A 146 -22.21 -16.89 5.71
N ASN A 147 -23.48 -17.12 5.37
CA ASN A 147 -24.17 -18.35 5.74
C ASN A 147 -25.15 -18.78 4.66
N ARG A 148 -25.04 -20.04 4.21
CA ARG A 148 -25.88 -20.65 3.18
C ARG A 148 -25.90 -19.85 1.86
N GLU A 149 -26.93 -20.09 1.05
CA GLU A 149 -27.13 -19.45 -0.26
C GLU A 149 -26.04 -19.78 -1.29
N ASN A 150 -25.50 -21.01 -1.16
CA ASN A 150 -24.61 -21.71 -2.09
C ASN A 150 -23.20 -21.11 -2.21
N TYR A 151 -23.05 -19.82 -2.49
CA TYR A 151 -21.76 -19.18 -2.76
C TYR A 151 -21.79 -17.67 -2.52
N ARG A 152 -20.61 -17.04 -2.57
CA ARG A 152 -20.42 -15.59 -2.56
C ARG A 152 -19.40 -15.18 -3.61
N GLU A 153 -19.58 -13.97 -4.11
CA GLU A 153 -18.62 -13.25 -4.95
C GLU A 153 -18.37 -11.89 -4.31
N ILE A 154 -17.09 -11.54 -4.16
CA ILE A 154 -16.64 -10.22 -3.73
C ILE A 154 -15.78 -9.65 -4.84
N THR A 155 -16.18 -8.53 -5.43
CA THR A 155 -15.44 -7.88 -6.51
C THR A 155 -14.84 -6.57 -6.04
N VAL A 156 -13.50 -6.49 -6.00
CA VAL A 156 -12.73 -5.28 -5.68
C VAL A 156 -12.46 -4.49 -6.96
N ASP A 157 -12.72 -3.17 -6.95
CA ASP A 157 -12.33 -2.24 -8.02
C ASP A 157 -11.05 -1.48 -7.60
N LEU A 158 -9.94 -1.76 -8.28
CA LEU A 158 -8.65 -1.10 -8.04
C LEU A 158 -8.63 0.37 -8.53
N GLY A 159 -9.63 0.78 -9.32
CA GLY A 159 -9.80 2.12 -9.91
C GLY A 159 -9.11 2.30 -11.26
N SER A 160 -8.02 1.56 -11.50
CA SER A 160 -7.30 1.51 -12.78
C SER A 160 -6.73 0.11 -13.01
N VAL A 161 -6.30 -0.18 -14.23
CA VAL A 161 -5.53 -1.40 -14.50
C VAL A 161 -4.20 -1.32 -13.75
N ARG A 162 -3.88 -2.37 -12.99
CA ARG A 162 -2.66 -2.51 -12.18
C ARG A 162 -2.00 -3.87 -12.46
N PRO A 163 -0.67 -3.98 -12.35
CA PRO A 163 -0.02 -5.28 -12.31
C PRO A 163 -0.42 -6.03 -11.03
N ILE A 164 -0.67 -7.33 -11.16
CA ILE A 164 -1.01 -8.22 -10.06
C ILE A 164 -0.04 -9.40 -10.08
N ARG A 165 0.57 -9.63 -8.91
CA ARG A 165 1.55 -10.68 -8.65
C ARG A 165 1.08 -11.70 -7.64
N GLU A 166 0.23 -11.27 -6.73
CA GLU A 166 -0.27 -12.13 -5.67
C GLU A 166 -1.64 -11.69 -5.19
N LEU A 167 -2.50 -12.66 -4.94
CA LEU A 167 -3.83 -12.50 -4.37
C LEU A 167 -3.86 -13.23 -3.04
N ARG A 168 -4.32 -12.56 -1.98
CA ARG A 168 -4.39 -13.16 -0.65
C ARG A 168 -5.76 -12.96 -0.02
N THR A 169 -6.21 -13.99 0.67
CA THR A 169 -7.33 -13.94 1.62
C THR A 169 -7.21 -15.14 2.55
N ALA A 170 -7.90 -15.11 3.69
CA ALA A 170 -7.88 -16.23 4.60
C ALA A 170 -9.27 -16.53 5.16
N PHE A 171 -9.52 -17.81 5.42
CA PHE A 171 -10.76 -18.30 5.98
C PHE A 171 -10.55 -18.87 7.37
N LEU A 172 -11.52 -18.69 8.26
CA LEU A 172 -11.55 -19.32 9.57
C LEU A 172 -12.24 -20.69 9.52
N GLN A 173 -11.72 -21.64 10.29
CA GLN A 173 -12.46 -22.79 10.76
C GLN A 173 -12.57 -22.76 12.28
N SER A 174 -13.76 -23.03 12.79
CA SER A 174 -14.04 -23.25 14.21
C SER A 174 -15.27 -24.15 14.34
N ALA A 175 -15.06 -25.46 14.24
CA ALA A 175 -16.17 -26.41 14.13
C ALA A 175 -17.06 -26.44 15.39
N GLY A 176 -16.49 -26.12 16.56
CA GLY A 176 -17.24 -26.04 17.82
C GLY A 176 -18.37 -24.99 17.81
N VAL A 177 -18.31 -24.01 16.91
CA VAL A 177 -19.36 -22.99 16.70
C VAL A 177 -19.96 -23.03 15.29
N GLY A 178 -19.69 -24.10 14.54
CA GLY A 178 -20.27 -24.31 13.21
C GLY A 178 -19.66 -23.49 12.08
N VAL A 179 -18.47 -22.91 12.28
CA VAL A 179 -17.70 -22.19 11.23
C VAL A 179 -16.78 -23.19 10.54
N GLY A 180 -16.88 -23.28 9.22
CA GLY A 180 -16.06 -24.16 8.39
C GLY A 180 -15.48 -23.44 7.18
N PHE A 181 -14.49 -24.06 6.54
CA PHE A 181 -13.95 -23.56 5.30
C PHE A 181 -14.96 -23.68 4.15
N PRO A 182 -14.89 -22.78 3.15
CA PRO A 182 -15.52 -23.02 1.86
C PRO A 182 -14.94 -24.30 1.23
N SER A 183 -15.75 -25.04 0.49
CA SER A 183 -15.24 -26.20 -0.24
C SER A 183 -14.39 -25.80 -1.44
N GLU A 184 -14.66 -24.64 -2.02
CA GLU A 184 -13.99 -24.12 -3.22
C GLU A 184 -13.84 -22.61 -3.11
N VAL A 185 -12.65 -22.13 -3.45
CA VAL A 185 -12.31 -20.71 -3.58
C VAL A 185 -11.70 -20.50 -4.96
N ILE A 186 -12.17 -19.50 -5.70
CA ILE A 186 -11.69 -19.20 -7.05
C ILE A 186 -11.42 -17.70 -7.15
N TRP A 187 -10.28 -17.35 -7.75
CA TRP A 187 -9.92 -15.98 -8.06
C TRP A 187 -10.10 -15.70 -9.55
N TYR A 188 -10.74 -14.58 -9.86
CA TYR A 188 -10.87 -14.07 -11.21
C TYR A 188 -10.32 -12.65 -11.31
N VAL A 189 -9.82 -12.29 -12.49
CA VAL A 189 -9.38 -10.94 -12.81
C VAL A 189 -10.06 -10.43 -14.07
N SER A 190 -10.21 -9.11 -14.17
CA SER A 190 -10.77 -8.46 -15.35
C SER A 190 -10.24 -7.03 -15.52
N ALA A 191 -9.96 -6.65 -16.77
CA ALA A 191 -9.60 -5.26 -17.11
C ALA A 191 -10.85 -4.37 -17.27
N ASP A 192 -11.99 -4.92 -17.66
CA ASP A 192 -13.20 -4.19 -18.06
C ASP A 192 -14.42 -4.43 -17.15
N GLY A 193 -14.39 -5.48 -16.31
CA GLY A 193 -15.48 -5.88 -15.43
C GLY A 193 -16.52 -6.78 -16.11
N GLU A 194 -16.35 -7.08 -17.39
CA GLU A 194 -17.27 -7.87 -18.21
C GLU A 194 -16.66 -9.23 -18.59
N ASN A 195 -15.38 -9.21 -19.02
CA ASN A 195 -14.64 -10.40 -19.41
C ASN A 195 -13.72 -10.83 -18.27
N TRP A 196 -13.92 -12.05 -17.76
CA TRP A 196 -13.25 -12.55 -16.57
C TRP A 196 -12.35 -13.73 -16.91
N GLU A 197 -11.12 -13.70 -16.39
CA GLU A 197 -10.15 -14.80 -16.46
C GLU A 197 -9.99 -15.42 -15.07
N GLU A 198 -10.06 -16.74 -14.98
CA GLU A 198 -9.73 -17.49 -13.77
C GLU A 198 -8.20 -17.56 -13.61
N VAL A 199 -7.69 -17.12 -12.46
CA VAL A 199 -6.24 -17.11 -12.18
C VAL A 199 -5.82 -18.07 -11.08
N GLY A 200 -6.77 -18.69 -10.38
CA GLY A 200 -6.45 -19.75 -9.42
C GLY A 200 -7.69 -20.33 -8.75
N THR A 201 -7.62 -21.63 -8.45
CA THR A 201 -8.65 -22.38 -7.72
C THR A 201 -8.00 -23.09 -6.53
N ILE A 202 -8.57 -22.91 -5.35
CA ILE A 202 -8.09 -23.45 -4.07
C ILE A 202 -9.18 -24.30 -3.42
N GLN A 203 -8.79 -25.46 -2.91
CA GLN A 203 -9.64 -26.39 -2.17
C GLN A 203 -9.11 -26.52 -0.75
N LEU A 204 -9.86 -26.03 0.23
CA LEU A 204 -9.44 -26.04 1.63
C LEU A 204 -9.93 -27.32 2.33
N LYS A 205 -9.00 -28.05 2.94
CA LYS A 205 -9.32 -29.28 3.68
C LYS A 205 -9.22 -29.04 5.17
N SER A 206 -10.33 -29.22 5.87
CA SER A 206 -10.42 -29.05 7.33
C SER A 206 -9.37 -29.81 8.13
N ALA A 207 -8.91 -30.96 7.65
CA ALA A 207 -7.95 -31.82 8.33
C ALA A 207 -6.51 -31.28 8.28
N ASP A 208 -6.21 -30.38 7.34
CA ASP A 208 -4.86 -29.85 7.12
C ASP A 208 -4.55 -28.66 8.05
N TYR A 209 -5.55 -28.16 8.78
CA TYR A 209 -5.45 -26.97 9.64
C TYR A 209 -5.94 -27.25 11.07
N PRO A 210 -5.45 -26.48 12.07
CA PRO A 210 -5.97 -26.51 13.43
C PRO A 210 -7.48 -26.21 13.51
N ASN A 211 -8.08 -26.56 14.64
CA ASN A 211 -9.49 -26.27 14.92
C ASN A 211 -9.65 -25.76 16.36
N PRO A 212 -9.82 -24.43 16.57
CA PRO A 212 -9.92 -23.40 15.54
C PRO A 212 -8.59 -23.13 14.80
N GLY A 213 -8.68 -22.67 13.55
CA GLY A 213 -7.51 -22.39 12.71
C GLY A 213 -7.87 -21.56 11.48
N ILE A 214 -6.86 -20.93 10.88
CA ILE A 214 -6.99 -20.08 9.69
C ILE A 214 -6.29 -20.77 8.52
N ALA A 215 -6.93 -20.80 7.36
CA ALA A 215 -6.36 -21.31 6.13
C ALA A 215 -6.26 -20.19 5.07
N PRO A 216 -5.05 -19.93 4.52
CA PRO A 216 -4.90 -19.01 3.40
C PRO A 216 -5.48 -19.61 2.12
N ALA A 217 -6.03 -18.77 1.27
CA ALA A 217 -6.49 -19.11 -0.08
C ALA A 217 -5.77 -18.24 -1.11
N ASP A 218 -4.44 -18.25 -1.02
CA ASP A 218 -3.56 -17.36 -1.77
C ASP A 218 -3.26 -17.91 -3.18
N VAL A 219 -3.01 -16.98 -4.12
CA VAL A 219 -2.47 -17.28 -5.45
C VAL A 219 -1.24 -16.42 -5.65
N GLU A 220 -0.09 -17.07 -5.82
CA GLU A 220 1.21 -16.42 -5.97
C GLU A 220 1.71 -16.51 -7.42
N GLU A 221 2.84 -15.83 -7.70
CA GLU A 221 3.56 -15.90 -8.98
C GLU A 221 2.72 -15.50 -10.22
N LEU A 222 1.70 -14.66 -10.05
CA LEU A 222 0.93 -14.12 -11.17
C LEU A 222 1.77 -13.13 -11.99
N ASP A 223 1.42 -12.98 -13.27
CA ASP A 223 1.94 -11.91 -14.14
C ASP A 223 0.80 -11.41 -15.04
N VAL A 224 -0.21 -10.82 -14.41
CA VAL A 224 -1.42 -10.32 -15.08
C VAL A 224 -1.63 -8.83 -14.78
N GLU A 225 -2.45 -8.18 -15.61
CA GLU A 225 -2.89 -6.80 -15.40
C GLU A 225 -4.41 -6.74 -15.40
N ALA A 226 -4.98 -6.15 -14.34
CA ALA A 226 -6.42 -6.04 -14.21
C ALA A 226 -6.83 -4.81 -13.40
N ARG A 227 -8.08 -4.38 -13.56
CA ARG A 227 -8.71 -3.35 -12.72
C ARG A 227 -9.62 -3.96 -11.67
N TYR A 228 -10.30 -5.05 -12.01
CA TYR A 228 -11.21 -5.72 -11.12
C TYR A 228 -10.66 -7.08 -10.75
N VAL A 229 -10.79 -7.43 -9.47
CA VAL A 229 -10.45 -8.76 -8.95
C VAL A 229 -11.67 -9.29 -8.21
N ARG A 230 -12.05 -10.53 -8.52
CA ARG A 230 -13.19 -11.18 -7.91
C ARG A 230 -12.76 -12.43 -7.16
N LEU A 231 -13.15 -12.50 -5.90
CA LEU A 231 -13.07 -13.69 -5.07
C LEU A 231 -14.43 -14.39 -5.10
N TYR A 232 -14.46 -15.63 -5.58
CA TYR A 232 -15.59 -16.53 -5.47
C TYR A 232 -15.31 -17.58 -4.39
N PHE A 233 -16.30 -17.91 -3.56
CA PHE A 233 -16.20 -19.03 -2.64
C PHE A 233 -17.55 -19.67 -2.32
N THR A 234 -17.57 -20.98 -2.06
CA THR A 234 -18.79 -21.70 -1.70
C THR A 234 -19.17 -21.48 -0.23
N VAL A 235 -20.47 -21.46 0.05
CA VAL A 235 -21.03 -21.24 1.40
C VAL A 235 -22.10 -22.30 1.70
N SER A 236 -21.70 -23.35 2.42
CA SER A 236 -22.58 -24.45 2.82
C SER A 236 -23.10 -24.31 4.27
N VAL A 237 -22.25 -23.78 5.15
CA VAL A 237 -22.50 -23.45 6.56
C VAL A 237 -22.04 -22.01 6.83
N TRP A 238 -21.69 -21.67 8.06
CA TRP A 238 -20.98 -20.41 8.32
C TRP A 238 -19.58 -20.46 7.71
N VAL A 239 -19.29 -19.49 6.85
CA VAL A 239 -17.97 -19.25 6.25
C VAL A 239 -17.53 -17.85 6.62
N PHE A 240 -16.36 -17.75 7.24
CA PHE A 240 -15.80 -16.50 7.73
C PHE A 240 -14.51 -16.23 6.99
N LEU A 241 -14.37 -15.01 6.48
CA LEU A 241 -13.14 -14.52 5.86
C LEU A 241 -12.78 -13.13 6.39
N ASP A 242 -11.50 -12.82 6.26
CA ASP A 242 -10.95 -11.49 6.47
C ASP A 242 -10.27 -10.99 5.19
N GLU A 243 -9.84 -9.73 5.23
CA GLU A 243 -8.95 -9.03 4.30
C GLU A 243 -8.66 -9.71 2.95
N ILE A 244 -9.00 -9.00 1.88
CA ILE A 244 -8.59 -9.27 0.50
C ILE A 244 -7.40 -8.35 0.19
N GLU A 245 -6.25 -8.96 -0.09
CA GLU A 245 -5.07 -8.23 -0.54
C GLU A 245 -4.72 -8.57 -1.99
N ILE A 246 -4.36 -7.54 -2.76
CA ILE A 246 -4.03 -7.66 -4.17
C ILE A 246 -2.68 -6.97 -4.36
N TRP A 247 -1.61 -7.73 -4.49
CA TRP A 247 -0.24 -7.21 -4.47
C TRP A 247 0.36 -7.12 -5.88
N GLY A 248 1.12 -6.06 -6.17
CA GLY A 248 1.92 -5.91 -7.41
C GLY A 248 2.83 -4.69 -7.43
#